data_AF-A0A2T0RQB9-F1
#
_entry.id   AF-A0A2T0RQB9-F1
#
_cell.length_a   1.000
_cell.length_b   1.000
_cell.length_c   1.000
_cell.angle_alpha   90.00
_cell.angle_beta   90.00
_cell.angle_gamma   90.00
#
_symmetry.space_group_name_H-M   'P 1'
#
loop_
_entity.id
_entity.type
_entity.pdbx_description
1 polymer ?
#
loop_
_entity_poly.entity_id
_entity_poly.type
_entity_poly.pdbx_seq_one_letter_code
_entity_poly.pdbx_strand_id
1 'polypeptide(L)'
;MRKALIVVAVVLAVVCGGLGLIVYRAVDLGRELVKTGVTQQQFDAQKVGAPEAAVRAALPEPLTDLSDEELYPGDPGRGGLPAGATCIYHTIKPFPADGAELWRFCFADGKLVKKSPLTIPE
;
A
#
# COMPACT_ATOMS: atom_id res chain seq x y z
N MET A 1 -17.85 -48.50 -8.50
CA MET A 1 -16.44 -48.17 -8.17
C MET A 1 -15.89 -46.98 -8.95
N ARG A 2 -15.99 -46.91 -10.30
CA ARG A 2 -15.45 -45.77 -11.08
C ARG A 2 -16.01 -44.38 -10.70
N LYS A 3 -17.32 -44.27 -10.42
CA LYS A 3 -17.95 -42.98 -10.04
C LYS A 3 -17.44 -42.42 -8.70
N ALA A 4 -17.10 -43.28 -7.75
CA ALA A 4 -16.60 -42.86 -6.43
C ALA A 4 -15.17 -42.30 -6.51
N LEU A 5 -14.30 -42.90 -7.35
CA LEU A 5 -12.95 -42.42 -7.58
C LEU A 5 -12.90 -41.04 -8.26
N ILE A 6 -13.85 -40.78 -9.18
CA ILE A 6 -13.95 -39.49 -9.87
C ILE A 6 -14.37 -38.39 -8.88
N VAL A 7 -15.34 -38.66 -8.00
CA VAL A 7 -15.78 -37.68 -6.99
C VAL A 7 -14.65 -37.36 -6.02
N VAL A 8 -13.91 -38.36 -5.53
CA VAL A 8 -12.77 -38.15 -4.63
C VAL A 8 -11.65 -37.35 -5.30
N ALA A 9 -11.35 -37.62 -6.58
CA ALA A 9 -10.34 -36.88 -7.33
C ALA A 9 -10.73 -35.42 -7.56
N VAL A 10 -12.00 -35.14 -7.87
CA VAL A 10 -12.50 -33.77 -8.04
C VAL A 10 -12.46 -33.01 -6.72
N VAL A 11 -12.88 -33.63 -5.61
CA VAL A 11 -12.83 -32.99 -4.28
C VAL A 11 -11.39 -32.69 -3.88
N LEU A 12 -10.45 -33.61 -4.09
CA LEU A 12 -9.02 -33.36 -3.83
C LEU A 12 -8.46 -32.24 -4.71
N ALA A 13 -8.82 -32.19 -6.00
CA ALA A 13 -8.38 -31.13 -6.90
C ALA A 13 -8.94 -29.75 -6.50
N VAL A 14 -10.20 -29.68 -6.06
CA VAL A 14 -10.83 -28.44 -5.61
C VAL A 14 -10.27 -27.99 -4.26
N VAL A 15 -10.03 -28.91 -3.34
CA VAL A 15 -9.47 -28.59 -2.00
C VAL A 15 -8.00 -28.18 -2.12
N CYS A 16 -7.17 -28.94 -2.86
CA CYS A 16 -5.76 -28.60 -3.05
C CYS A 16 -5.58 -27.38 -3.96
N GLY A 17 -6.40 -27.26 -5.01
CA GLY A 17 -6.39 -26.09 -5.89
C GLY A 17 -6.90 -24.82 -5.21
N GLY A 18 -7.98 -24.93 -4.43
CA GLY A 18 -8.56 -23.82 -3.68
C GLY A 18 -7.66 -23.32 -2.55
N LEU A 19 -7.09 -24.24 -1.76
CA LEU A 19 -6.12 -23.87 -0.70
C LEU A 19 -4.84 -23.29 -1.30
N GLY A 20 -4.35 -23.86 -2.41
CA GLY A 20 -3.19 -23.32 -3.12
C GLY A 20 -3.42 -21.90 -3.61
N LEU A 21 -4.61 -21.60 -4.14
CA LEU A 21 -4.97 -20.27 -4.63
C LEU A 21 -5.09 -19.24 -3.49
N ILE A 22 -5.68 -19.64 -2.35
CA ILE A 22 -5.83 -18.78 -1.17
C ILE A 22 -4.47 -18.47 -0.54
N VAL A 23 -3.62 -19.49 -0.36
CA VAL A 23 -2.26 -19.30 0.18
C VAL A 23 -1.42 -18.45 -0.78
N TYR A 24 -1.50 -18.70 -2.08
CA TYR A 24 -0.80 -17.90 -3.09
C TYR A 24 -1.21 -16.43 -3.00
N ARG A 25 -2.51 -16.14 -2.97
CA ARG A 25 -3.00 -14.75 -2.85
C ARG A 25 -2.62 -14.10 -1.53
N ALA A 26 -2.69 -14.83 -0.42
CA ALA A 26 -2.30 -14.31 0.89
C ALA A 26 -0.79 -14.00 0.97
N VAL A 27 0.05 -14.83 0.35
CA VAL A 27 1.50 -14.60 0.27
C VAL A 27 1.84 -13.44 -0.65
N ASP A 28 1.11 -13.27 -1.76
CA ASP A 28 1.32 -12.15 -2.69
C ASP A 28 0.92 -10.83 -2.04
N LEU A 29 -0.28 -10.74 -1.46
CA LEU A 29 -0.74 -9.58 -0.67
C LEU A 29 0.20 -9.26 0.49
N GLY A 30 0.64 -10.29 1.24
CA GLY A 30 1.59 -10.10 2.33
C GLY A 30 2.95 -9.59 1.85
N ARG A 31 3.44 -10.02 0.68
CA ARG A 31 4.68 -9.54 0.08
C ARG A 31 4.56 -8.11 -0.44
N GLU A 32 3.43 -7.76 -1.02
CA GLU A 32 3.14 -6.42 -1.53
C GLU A 32 3.10 -5.40 -0.38
N LEU A 33 2.36 -5.71 0.69
CA LEU A 33 2.31 -4.90 1.91
C LEU A 33 3.67 -4.74 2.61
N VAL A 34 4.51 -5.79 2.59
CA VAL A 34 5.88 -5.75 3.14
C VAL A 34 6.83 -4.97 2.24
N LYS A 35 6.64 -5.01 0.92
CA LYS A 35 7.46 -4.29 -0.06
C LYS A 35 7.18 -2.80 -0.02
N THR A 36 5.92 -2.36 0.03
CA THR A 36 5.54 -0.93 0.02
C THR A 36 5.68 -0.26 1.39
N GLY A 37 5.93 -1.05 2.44
CA GLY A 37 5.95 -0.59 3.83
C GLY A 37 7.15 0.30 4.16
N VAL A 38 6.86 1.53 4.59
CA VAL A 38 7.84 2.52 5.02
C VAL A 38 7.87 2.60 6.55
N THR A 39 9.07 2.50 7.12
CA THR A 39 9.26 2.66 8.56
C THR A 39 9.22 4.13 8.97
N GLN A 40 8.92 4.40 10.24
CA GLN A 40 9.00 5.75 10.79
C GLN A 40 10.37 6.39 10.55
N GLN A 41 11.46 5.63 10.70
CA GLN A 41 12.82 6.13 10.45
C GLN A 41 13.02 6.54 8.97
N GLN A 42 12.50 5.74 8.02
CA GLN A 42 12.56 6.07 6.59
C GLN A 42 11.70 7.29 6.25
N PHE A 43 10.51 7.41 6.85
CA PHE A 43 9.66 8.57 6.73
C PHE A 43 10.35 9.83 7.27
N ASP A 44 10.96 9.75 8.46
CA ASP A 44 11.65 10.85 9.12
C ASP A 44 12.90 11.31 8.37
N ALA A 45 13.60 10.38 7.72
CA ALA A 45 14.76 10.67 6.89
C ALA A 45 14.44 11.56 5.67
N GLN A 46 13.20 11.52 5.16
CA GLN A 46 12.80 12.38 4.04
C GLN A 46 12.52 13.81 4.51
N LYS A 47 13.10 14.79 3.82
CA LYS A 47 12.98 16.21 4.18
C LYS A 47 12.25 16.99 3.10
N VAL A 48 11.38 17.91 3.52
CA VAL A 48 10.77 18.88 2.61
C VAL A 48 11.87 19.65 1.87
N GLY A 49 11.72 19.81 0.55
CA GLY A 49 12.70 20.36 -0.37
C GLY A 49 13.61 19.30 -1.02
N ALA A 50 13.59 18.05 -0.58
CA ALA A 50 14.37 16.98 -1.20
C ALA A 50 13.90 16.73 -2.65
N PRO A 51 14.81 16.40 -3.58
CA PRO A 51 14.44 16.04 -4.95
C PRO A 51 13.53 14.81 -4.96
N GLU A 52 12.47 14.84 -5.76
CA GLU A 52 11.50 13.74 -5.89
C GLU A 52 12.19 12.43 -6.25
N ALA A 53 13.11 12.46 -7.22
CA ALA A 53 13.87 11.28 -7.63
C ALA A 53 14.67 10.67 -6.47
N ALA A 54 15.23 11.50 -5.58
CA ALA A 54 15.99 11.02 -4.43
C ALA A 54 15.07 10.38 -3.38
N VAL A 55 13.90 10.98 -3.13
CA VAL A 55 12.89 10.42 -2.22
C VAL A 55 12.36 9.09 -2.75
N ARG A 56 12.00 9.02 -4.04
CA ARG A 56 11.51 7.79 -4.68
C ARG A 56 12.57 6.68 -4.74
N ALA A 57 13.85 7.03 -4.88
CA ALA A 57 14.93 6.04 -4.85
C ALA A 57 15.23 5.53 -3.42
N ALA A 58 14.96 6.34 -2.40
CA ALA A 58 15.20 5.99 -1.00
C ALA A 58 14.04 5.22 -0.36
N LEU A 59 12.86 5.27 -0.96
CA LEU A 59 11.65 4.59 -0.51
C LEU A 59 11.37 3.37 -1.40
N PRO A 60 10.66 2.36 -0.87
CA PRO A 60 10.10 1.30 -1.71
C PRO A 60 9.12 1.84 -2.74
N GLU A 61 8.65 0.98 -3.64
CA GLU A 61 7.59 1.36 -4.58
C GLU A 61 6.32 1.81 -3.81
N PRO A 62 5.68 2.91 -4.24
CA PRO A 62 4.43 3.38 -3.64
C PRO A 62 3.27 2.50 -4.06
N LEU A 63 2.15 2.67 -3.36
CA LEU A 63 0.87 2.11 -3.76
C LEU A 63 0.45 2.73 -5.11
N THR A 64 0.13 1.89 -6.08
CA THR A 64 -0.14 2.28 -7.48
C THR A 64 -1.59 2.69 -7.74
N ASP A 65 -2.53 2.21 -6.92
CA ASP A 65 -3.97 2.34 -7.14
C ASP A 65 -4.68 3.16 -6.05
N LEU A 66 -4.01 4.17 -5.49
CA LEU A 66 -4.60 5.07 -4.51
C LEU A 66 -4.51 6.52 -5.00
N SER A 67 -5.66 7.10 -5.31
CA SER A 67 -5.81 8.54 -5.54
C SER A 67 -6.34 9.27 -4.29
N ASP A 68 -6.08 10.58 -4.22
CA ASP A 68 -6.62 11.43 -3.16
C ASP A 68 -8.17 11.46 -3.15
N GLU A 69 -8.80 11.45 -4.33
CA GLU A 69 -10.27 11.37 -4.42
C GLU A 69 -10.84 10.07 -3.85
N GLU A 70 -10.14 8.94 -3.99
CA GLU A 70 -10.57 7.65 -3.43
C GLU A 70 -10.39 7.58 -1.92
N LEU A 71 -9.30 8.13 -1.39
CA LEU A 71 -9.02 8.11 0.05
C LEU A 71 -9.92 9.06 0.84
N TYR A 72 -10.23 10.23 0.28
CA TYR A 72 -11.06 11.22 0.95
C TYR A 72 -11.99 11.94 -0.04
N PRO A 73 -13.16 11.36 -0.34
CA PRO A 73 -14.12 11.99 -1.24
C PRO A 73 -14.61 13.32 -0.64
N GLY A 74 -14.20 14.42 -1.28
CA GLY A 74 -14.60 15.78 -0.90
C GLY A 74 -13.72 16.47 0.16
N ASP A 75 -12.63 15.85 0.63
CA ASP A 75 -11.71 16.44 1.62
C ASP A 75 -10.29 15.88 1.45
N PRO A 76 -9.50 16.32 0.44
CA PRO A 76 -8.35 15.61 -0.14
C PRO A 76 -7.17 15.34 0.82
N GLY A 77 -7.40 14.54 1.86
CA GLY A 77 -6.48 14.12 2.92
C GLY A 77 -6.32 15.05 4.13
N ARG A 78 -7.40 15.70 4.62
CA ARG A 78 -7.47 16.52 5.86
C ARG A 78 -6.29 17.47 6.09
N GLY A 79 -6.00 18.28 5.09
CA GLY A 79 -4.95 19.31 5.15
C GLY A 79 -4.60 19.96 3.82
N GLY A 80 -5.36 19.64 2.77
CA GLY A 80 -5.19 20.15 1.42
C GLY A 80 -4.00 19.53 0.68
N LEU A 81 -4.26 19.12 -0.56
CA LEU A 81 -3.22 18.95 -1.56
C LEU A 81 -2.61 20.33 -1.85
N PRO A 82 -1.27 20.49 -1.78
CA PRO A 82 -0.65 21.70 -2.29
C PRO A 82 -0.99 21.87 -3.78
N ALA A 83 -1.20 23.11 -4.24
CA ALA A 83 -1.61 23.37 -5.61
C ALA A 83 -0.56 22.81 -6.60
N GLY A 84 -1.02 22.00 -7.57
CA GLY A 84 -0.15 21.36 -8.56
C GLY A 84 0.73 20.23 -8.01
N ALA A 85 0.51 19.78 -6.77
CA ALA A 85 1.25 18.66 -6.22
C ALA A 85 0.66 17.31 -6.64
N THR A 86 1.53 16.32 -6.83
CA THR A 86 1.17 14.91 -6.96
C THR A 86 1.64 14.15 -5.72
N CYS A 87 0.75 13.38 -5.11
CA CYS A 87 1.06 12.65 -3.88
C CYS A 87 1.21 11.14 -4.15
N ILE A 88 2.06 10.49 -3.36
CA ILE A 88 2.21 9.05 -3.32
C ILE A 88 1.99 8.53 -1.90
N TYR A 89 1.58 7.27 -1.82
CA TYR A 89 1.15 6.63 -0.59
C TYR A 89 1.98 5.38 -0.32
N HIS A 90 2.36 5.20 0.94
CA HIS A 90 3.03 3.99 1.42
C HIS A 90 2.30 3.47 2.65
N THR A 91 2.32 2.14 2.84
CA THR A 91 1.88 1.51 4.09
C THR A 91 2.89 1.78 5.20
N ILE A 92 2.42 1.76 6.46
CA ILE A 92 3.30 1.95 7.62
C ILE A 92 3.86 0.60 8.08
N LYS A 93 5.16 0.57 8.38
CA LYS A 93 5.85 -0.61 8.94
C LYS A 93 6.54 -0.29 10.27
N PRO A 94 6.32 -1.08 11.35
CA PRO A 94 5.29 -2.12 11.46
C PRO A 94 3.88 -1.53 11.35
N PHE A 95 2.89 -2.36 10.97
CA PHE A 95 1.50 -1.93 10.95
C PHE A 95 1.10 -1.47 12.36
N PRO A 96 0.66 -0.21 12.54
CA PRO A 96 0.23 0.26 13.85
C PRO A 96 -1.11 -0.40 14.20
N ALA A 97 -1.33 -0.68 15.49
CA ALA A 97 -2.60 -1.19 15.99
C ALA A 97 -3.67 -0.08 16.08
N ASP A 98 -3.22 1.17 16.11
CA ASP A 98 -4.01 2.39 16.29
C ASP A 98 -3.27 3.59 15.64
N GLY A 99 -4.00 4.48 14.96
CA GLY A 99 -3.46 5.75 14.45
C GLY A 99 -3.42 5.90 12.93
N ALA A 100 -2.28 6.35 12.40
CA ALA A 100 -2.11 6.56 10.96
C ALA A 100 -1.93 5.21 10.24
N GLU A 101 -2.56 5.05 9.08
CA GLU A 101 -2.50 3.81 8.29
C GLU A 101 -1.59 3.96 7.08
N LEU A 102 -1.38 5.19 6.62
CA LEU A 102 -0.58 5.51 5.44
C LEU A 102 0.41 6.65 5.69
N TRP A 103 1.55 6.57 5.04
CA TRP A 103 2.45 7.70 4.83
C TRP A 103 2.15 8.36 3.49
N ARG A 104 1.86 9.66 3.50
CA ARG A 104 1.71 10.49 2.30
C ARG A 104 2.96 11.33 2.06
N PHE A 105 3.43 11.34 0.82
CA PHE A 105 4.47 12.24 0.33
C PHE A 105 3.95 12.98 -0.90
N CYS A 106 3.94 14.31 -0.87
CA CYS A 106 3.46 15.15 -1.96
C CYS A 106 4.61 15.92 -2.59
N PHE A 107 4.67 15.88 -3.91
CA PHE A 107 5.71 16.49 -4.72
C PHE A 107 5.13 17.59 -5.60
N ALA A 108 5.82 18.72 -5.68
CA ALA A 108 5.57 19.75 -6.68
C ALA A 108 6.92 20.27 -7.17
N ASP A 109 6.98 20.65 -8.45
CA ASP A 109 8.22 21.13 -9.09
C ASP A 109 9.42 20.17 -8.91
N GLY A 110 9.14 18.86 -8.91
CA GLY A 110 10.14 17.80 -8.74
C GLY A 110 10.78 17.75 -7.35
N LYS A 111 10.14 18.32 -6.32
CA LYS A 111 10.61 18.33 -4.93
C LYS A 111 9.51 17.90 -3.97
N LEU A 112 9.91 17.30 -2.85
CA LEU A 112 9.00 16.98 -1.75
C LEU A 112 8.52 18.27 -1.09
N VAL A 113 7.25 18.61 -1.23
CA VAL A 113 6.67 19.83 -0.65
C VAL A 113 5.96 19.57 0.67
N LYS A 114 5.47 18.34 0.89
CA LYS A 114 4.76 17.97 2.11
C LYS A 114 4.90 16.47 2.36
N LYS A 115 5.01 16.09 3.63
CA LYS A 115 4.85 14.70 4.08
C LYS A 115 3.92 14.66 5.29
N SER A 116 3.05 13.67 5.38
CA SER A 116 2.12 13.55 6.50
C SER A 116 1.70 12.11 6.75
N PRO A 117 1.52 11.69 8.02
CA PRO A 117 0.71 10.53 8.34
C PRO A 117 -0.76 10.79 7.92
N LEU A 118 -1.44 9.75 7.47
CA LEU A 118 -2.86 9.75 7.13
C LEU A 118 -3.57 8.58 7.81
N THR A 119 -4.78 8.84 8.32
CA THR A 119 -5.71 7.84 8.85
C THR A 119 -6.91 7.76 7.93
N ILE A 120 -7.22 6.59 7.41
CA ILE A 120 -8.35 6.37 6.51
C ILE A 120 -9.63 6.48 7.36
N PRO A 121 -10.63 7.26 6.94
CA PRO A 121 -11.88 7.35 7.67
C PRO A 121 -12.64 6.01 7.59
N GLU A 122 -13.24 5.61 8.72
CA GLU A 122 -14.09 4.41 8.83
C GLU A 122 -15.39 4.50 8.02
#